data_AF-A0A828ZRW2-F1
#
_entry.id   AF-A0A828ZRW2-F1
#
_cell.length_a   1.000
_cell.length_b   1.000
_cell.length_c   1.000
_cell.angle_alpha   90.00
_cell.angle_beta   90.00
_cell.angle_gamma   90.00
#
_symmetry.space_group_name_H-M   'P 1'
#
loop_
_entity.id
_entity.type
_entity.pdbx_description
1 polymer ?
#
loop_
_entity_poly.entity_id
_entity_poly.type
_entity_poly.pdbx_seq_one_letter_code
_entity_poly.pdbx_strand_id
1 'polypeptide(L)'
;MKKKVHWGVVGATIIVAGGMAVFTINEQNYSRQVEAVASELSTHKKQLQKIETEIAGLYADEHKQFLSSDVTQAKIDSLKKTIEKFKSEAESHAKKVETLRKQDQETCQKELVDITKLDEKINEVQMIFDQTQAVNSLFSTPYIENAEINEEAIIIDDLNSEMIEEKKEKIELENLEENEFSSAISKAIKSAENQLAQIERARKVVEELYKDGKPTDKVTRETLESVKKEVELIKNEKAKKSFNEPLKAIEEKVTADEKAEAERVAAEEAKRQEEQASENQATQQTEVPETQSATTDPVDTPTTPNRPVQNVTENITVQPTTPVAPPTNSGSGSNTGGTTSTPGSNTSGGSTGGGMTPAPTPTPTPEAPYALNPYRGSGTMYTSNSSAIAAGENWILTSPNSSGGYNIIDEYWSDGSVRYYLELY
;
A
#
# COMPACT_ATOMS: atom_id res chain seq x y z
N MET A 1 13.40 21.85 9.73
CA MET A 1 12.69 23.16 9.82
C MET A 1 11.21 22.87 9.99
N LYS A 2 10.46 23.60 10.83
CA LYS A 2 9.03 23.32 11.07
C LYS A 2 8.17 23.84 9.90
N LYS A 3 7.83 22.97 8.94
CA LYS A 3 6.80 23.27 7.93
C LYS A 3 5.43 23.30 8.62
N LYS A 4 4.60 24.28 8.31
CA LYS A 4 3.20 24.33 8.75
C LYS A 4 2.35 23.55 7.75
N VAL A 5 2.01 22.29 8.07
CA VAL A 5 0.98 21.55 7.32
C VAL A 5 -0.32 22.37 7.39
N HIS A 6 -1.00 22.53 6.25
CA HIS A 6 -2.34 23.10 6.20
C HIS A 6 -3.31 21.93 6.16
N TRP A 7 -4.28 21.91 7.08
CA TRP A 7 -5.30 20.85 7.16
C TRP A 7 -6.43 21.14 6.15
N GLY A 8 -6.38 20.50 4.99
CA GLY A 8 -7.48 20.38 4.05
C GLY A 8 -8.41 19.23 4.44
N VAL A 9 -9.26 19.42 5.45
CA VAL A 9 -10.14 18.36 5.96
C VAL A 9 -11.27 18.05 4.95
N VAL A 10 -10.97 17.25 3.92
CA VAL A 10 -11.94 16.60 3.03
C VAL A 10 -12.42 15.29 3.65
N GLY A 11 -12.79 15.35 4.94
CA GLY A 11 -13.40 14.23 5.64
C GLY A 11 -14.90 14.15 5.33
N ALA A 12 -15.39 12.96 4.99
CA ALA A 12 -16.83 12.71 4.84
C ALA A 12 -17.57 13.00 6.17
N THR A 13 -18.17 14.18 6.25
CA THR A 13 -18.86 14.69 7.45
C THR A 13 -20.13 13.91 7.73
N ILE A 14 -20.32 13.53 8.99
CA ILE A 14 -21.57 12.91 9.42
C ILE A 14 -22.68 13.96 9.40
N ILE A 15 -23.58 13.87 8.41
CA ILE A 15 -24.73 14.78 8.26
C ILE A 15 -25.81 14.42 9.30
N VAL A 16 -25.63 14.87 10.54
CA VAL A 16 -26.62 14.81 11.63
C VAL A 16 -27.76 15.80 11.36
N ALA A 17 -28.54 15.49 10.32
CA ALA A 17 -29.80 16.13 9.94
C ALA A 17 -30.96 15.27 10.45
N GLY A 18 -31.72 15.83 11.37
CA GLY A 18 -32.82 15.22 12.11
C GLY A 18 -33.18 16.18 13.25
N GLY A 19 -34.29 16.89 13.11
CA GLY A 19 -34.74 17.93 14.03
C GLY A 19 -36.09 17.56 14.62
N MET A 20 -36.15 17.47 15.94
CA MET A 20 -37.39 17.21 16.70
C MET A 20 -38.33 18.41 16.57
N ALA A 21 -39.53 18.22 16.00
CA ALA A 21 -40.47 19.31 15.73
C ALA A 21 -41.40 19.59 16.93
N VAL A 22 -41.15 20.67 17.67
CA VAL A 22 -41.96 21.10 18.82
C VAL A 22 -43.24 21.81 18.34
N PHE A 23 -44.27 21.04 17.97
CA PHE A 23 -45.58 21.58 17.61
C PHE A 23 -46.34 22.13 18.84
N THR A 24 -46.93 23.32 18.70
CA THR A 24 -47.71 24.02 19.74
C THR A 24 -49.14 23.48 19.87
N ILE A 25 -49.29 22.17 20.08
CA ILE A 25 -50.58 21.50 20.32
C ILE A 25 -50.77 21.32 21.84
N ASN A 26 -52.02 21.38 22.30
CA ASN A 26 -52.41 21.52 23.71
C ASN A 26 -52.24 20.23 24.56
N GLU A 27 -51.06 19.62 24.55
CA GLU A 27 -50.69 18.51 25.43
C GLU A 27 -49.34 18.80 26.11
N GLN A 28 -49.40 19.47 27.27
CA GLN A 28 -48.22 19.95 28.02
C GLN A 28 -47.20 18.84 28.37
N ASN A 29 -47.61 17.57 28.37
CA ASN A 29 -46.73 16.43 28.62
C ASN A 29 -45.95 16.00 27.38
N TYR A 30 -46.55 16.02 26.17
CA TYR A 30 -45.86 15.63 24.94
C TYR A 30 -44.79 16.66 24.58
N SER A 31 -45.11 17.97 24.62
CA SER A 31 -44.14 19.04 24.33
C SER A 31 -42.90 18.97 25.22
N ARG A 32 -43.07 18.66 26.52
CA ARG A 32 -41.95 18.47 27.47
C ARG A 32 -41.07 17.26 27.16
N GLN A 33 -41.65 16.17 26.65
CA GLN A 33 -40.88 14.99 26.25
C GLN A 33 -40.06 15.30 24.98
N VAL A 34 -40.66 15.94 23.98
CA VAL A 34 -39.96 16.38 22.75
C VAL A 34 -38.86 17.39 23.06
N GLU A 35 -39.10 18.35 23.96
CA GLU A 35 -38.10 19.35 24.40
C GLU A 35 -36.91 18.71 25.12
N ALA A 36 -37.16 17.74 26.02
CA ALA A 36 -36.11 16.97 26.68
C ALA A 36 -35.27 16.15 25.69
N VAL A 37 -35.93 15.43 24.77
CA VAL A 37 -35.29 14.62 23.72
C VAL A 37 -34.48 15.50 22.75
N ALA A 38 -34.98 16.67 22.37
CA ALA A 38 -34.23 17.63 21.56
C ALA A 38 -32.97 18.16 22.28
N SER A 39 -33.02 18.31 23.61
CA SER A 39 -31.89 18.73 24.43
C SER A 39 -30.84 17.62 24.62
N GLU A 40 -31.27 16.38 24.87
CA GLU A 40 -30.41 15.20 24.88
C GLU A 40 -29.73 15.02 23.51
N LEU A 41 -30.49 15.03 22.40
CA LEU A 41 -29.95 14.91 21.04
C LEU A 41 -29.02 16.07 20.64
N SER A 42 -29.28 17.30 21.11
CA SER A 42 -28.34 18.45 20.94
C SER A 42 -27.03 18.26 21.70
N THR A 43 -27.04 17.47 22.77
CA THR A 43 -25.84 17.11 23.54
C THR A 43 -25.10 15.96 22.87
N HIS A 44 -25.84 14.93 22.46
CA HIS A 44 -25.33 13.78 21.71
C HIS A 44 -24.67 14.21 20.39
N LYS A 45 -25.26 15.13 19.62
CA LYS A 45 -24.66 15.70 18.40
C LYS A 45 -23.29 16.35 18.66
N LYS A 46 -23.10 17.01 19.81
CA LYS A 46 -21.80 17.61 20.21
C LYS A 46 -20.79 16.54 20.64
N GLN A 47 -21.24 15.48 21.33
CA GLN A 47 -20.39 14.32 21.65
C GLN A 47 -19.93 13.61 20.38
N LEU A 48 -20.84 13.38 19.43
CA LEU A 48 -20.57 12.77 18.13
C LEU A 48 -19.53 13.58 17.34
N GLN A 49 -19.73 14.89 17.21
CA GLN A 49 -18.76 15.79 16.55
C GLN A 49 -17.40 15.82 17.26
N LYS A 50 -17.37 15.75 18.60
CA LYS A 50 -16.11 15.67 19.36
C LYS A 50 -15.38 14.36 19.08
N ILE A 51 -16.07 13.22 19.13
CA ILE A 51 -15.47 11.90 18.85
C ILE A 51 -14.99 11.83 17.40
N GLU A 52 -15.78 12.31 16.42
CA GLU A 52 -15.34 12.39 15.01
C GLU A 52 -14.08 13.25 14.84
N THR A 53 -13.98 14.37 15.57
CA THR A 53 -12.78 15.22 15.56
C THR A 53 -11.58 14.52 16.22
N GLU A 54 -11.79 13.80 17.33
CA GLU A 54 -10.73 13.08 18.03
C GLU A 54 -10.23 11.87 17.24
N ILE A 55 -11.10 11.15 16.51
CA ILE A 55 -10.71 10.10 15.55
C ILE A 55 -9.95 10.72 14.36
N ALA A 56 -10.47 11.81 13.77
CA ALA A 56 -9.81 12.47 12.64
C ALA A 56 -8.40 12.97 13.01
N GLY A 57 -8.20 13.40 14.26
CA GLY A 57 -6.89 13.79 14.80
C GLY A 57 -5.91 12.65 15.07
N LEU A 58 -6.25 11.38 14.80
CA LEU A 58 -5.32 10.25 14.88
C LEU A 58 -4.55 10.02 13.57
N TYR A 59 -5.07 10.49 12.43
CA TYR A 59 -4.44 10.28 11.12
C TYR A 59 -3.32 11.31 10.87
N ALA A 60 -2.28 10.89 10.14
CA ALA A 60 -1.19 11.76 9.71
C ALA A 60 -1.52 12.50 8.39
N ASP A 61 -2.40 11.93 7.57
CA ASP A 61 -2.71 12.35 6.21
C ASP A 61 -4.20 12.63 5.98
N GLU A 62 -4.52 13.35 4.90
CA GLU A 62 -5.90 13.72 4.54
C GLU A 62 -6.69 12.56 3.91
N HIS A 63 -6.02 11.52 3.41
CA HIS A 63 -6.62 10.32 2.84
C HIS A 63 -6.93 9.25 3.90
N LYS A 64 -6.49 9.46 5.16
CA LYS A 64 -6.70 8.60 6.33
C LYS A 64 -6.06 7.21 6.23
N GLN A 65 -4.97 7.10 5.48
CA GLN A 65 -4.29 5.81 5.28
C GLN A 65 -3.20 5.55 6.33
N PHE A 66 -2.71 6.58 7.01
CA PHE A 66 -1.62 6.50 7.97
C PHE A 66 -1.96 7.20 9.28
N LEU A 67 -1.36 6.73 10.39
CA LEU A 67 -1.54 7.31 11.72
C LEU A 67 -0.38 8.24 12.11
N SER A 68 -0.70 9.24 12.94
CA SER A 68 0.27 10.07 13.64
C SER A 68 1.12 9.22 14.59
N SER A 69 2.41 9.51 14.71
CA SER A 69 3.30 8.75 15.59
C SER A 69 3.07 8.96 17.09
N ASP A 70 2.21 9.91 17.45
CA ASP A 70 1.73 10.09 18.82
C ASP A 70 0.47 9.24 19.14
N VAL A 71 -0.04 8.45 18.18
CA VAL A 71 -1.12 7.48 18.43
C VAL A 71 -0.59 6.31 19.26
N THR A 72 -1.38 5.88 20.23
CA THR A 72 -1.05 4.77 21.14
C THR A 72 -2.30 3.94 21.39
N GLN A 73 -2.14 2.66 21.75
CA GLN A 73 -3.25 1.77 22.09
C GLN A 73 -4.17 2.40 23.16
N ALA A 74 -3.62 3.04 24.18
CA ALA A 74 -4.40 3.72 25.23
C ALA A 74 -5.29 4.87 24.71
N LYS A 75 -4.91 5.58 23.63
CA LYS A 75 -5.80 6.55 22.96
C LYS A 75 -6.95 5.83 22.24
N ILE A 76 -6.65 4.75 21.53
CA ILE A 76 -7.63 3.96 20.77
C ILE A 76 -8.64 3.31 21.73
N ASP A 77 -8.18 2.67 22.80
CA ASP A 77 -9.00 2.08 23.86
C ASP A 77 -9.93 3.12 24.52
N SER A 78 -9.39 4.31 24.79
CA SER A 78 -10.15 5.43 25.38
C SER A 78 -11.25 5.91 24.45
N LEU A 79 -11.01 5.94 23.14
CA LEU A 79 -12.02 6.30 22.13
C LEU A 79 -13.06 5.19 21.96
N LYS A 80 -12.66 3.92 21.81
CA LYS A 80 -13.57 2.76 21.78
C LYS A 80 -14.51 2.76 22.97
N LYS A 81 -13.97 2.85 24.19
CA LYS A 81 -14.77 2.93 25.43
C LYS A 81 -15.70 4.15 25.50
N THR A 82 -15.33 5.26 24.87
CA THR A 82 -16.19 6.45 24.76
C THR A 82 -17.34 6.21 23.78
N ILE A 83 -17.08 5.54 22.65
CA ILE A 83 -18.08 5.15 21.65
C ILE A 83 -19.04 4.09 22.22
N GLU A 84 -18.55 3.05 22.89
CA GLU A 84 -19.36 2.05 23.60
C GLU A 84 -20.31 2.70 24.61
N LYS A 85 -19.78 3.59 25.46
CA LYS A 85 -20.59 4.33 26.44
C LYS A 85 -21.65 5.18 25.74
N PHE A 86 -21.27 5.92 24.71
CA PHE A 86 -22.18 6.81 23.98
C PHE A 86 -23.27 6.02 23.24
N LYS A 87 -22.93 4.87 22.66
CA LYS A 87 -23.88 3.90 22.07
C LYS A 87 -24.91 3.42 23.10
N SER A 88 -24.47 3.07 24.31
CA SER A 88 -25.38 2.67 25.40
C SER A 88 -26.30 3.82 25.86
N GLU A 89 -25.79 5.06 25.91
CA GLU A 89 -26.59 6.25 26.21
C GLU A 89 -27.62 6.54 25.11
N ALA A 90 -27.24 6.42 23.83
CA ALA A 90 -28.12 6.56 22.68
C ALA A 90 -29.17 5.43 22.59
N GLU A 91 -28.83 4.18 22.90
CA GLU A 91 -29.80 3.06 22.97
C GLU A 91 -30.81 3.24 24.11
N SER A 92 -30.41 3.89 25.21
CA SER A 92 -31.31 4.28 26.29
C SER A 92 -32.25 5.41 25.84
N HIS A 93 -31.70 6.41 25.13
CA HIS A 93 -32.46 7.51 24.55
C HIS A 93 -33.49 7.04 23.51
N ALA A 94 -33.11 6.13 22.61
CA ALA A 94 -33.99 5.54 21.59
C ALA A 94 -35.23 4.85 22.20
N LYS A 95 -35.07 4.18 23.36
CA LYS A 95 -36.20 3.56 24.10
C LYS A 95 -37.15 4.58 24.72
N LYS A 96 -36.67 5.79 25.08
CA LYS A 96 -37.54 6.88 25.56
C LYS A 96 -38.47 7.40 24.46
N VAL A 97 -38.07 7.31 23.19
CA VAL A 97 -38.83 7.88 22.07
C VAL A 97 -39.80 6.91 21.38
N GLU A 98 -39.86 5.64 21.81
CA GLU A 98 -40.82 4.64 21.29
C GLU A 98 -42.29 5.10 21.42
N THR A 99 -42.60 5.97 22.40
CA THR A 99 -43.94 6.54 22.59
C THR A 99 -44.17 7.89 21.87
N LEU A 100 -43.15 8.42 21.17
CA LEU A 100 -43.24 9.66 20.39
C LEU A 100 -43.58 9.38 18.92
N ARG A 101 -43.52 10.39 18.04
CA ARG A 101 -43.89 10.23 16.62
C ARG A 101 -42.79 9.50 15.84
N LYS A 102 -43.13 8.93 14.69
CA LYS A 102 -42.17 8.22 13.82
C LYS A 102 -40.96 9.09 13.44
N GLN A 103 -41.17 10.36 13.12
CA GLN A 103 -40.10 11.33 12.82
C GLN A 103 -39.15 11.57 14.00
N ASP A 104 -39.66 11.50 15.24
CA ASP A 104 -38.88 11.59 16.48
C ASP A 104 -38.02 10.32 16.67
N GLN A 105 -38.61 9.14 16.38
CA GLN A 105 -37.95 7.84 16.42
C GLN A 105 -36.86 7.70 15.34
N GLU A 106 -37.18 8.03 14.08
CA GLU A 106 -36.26 8.02 12.94
C GLU A 106 -35.04 8.91 13.18
N THR A 107 -35.25 10.08 13.81
CA THR A 107 -34.16 10.99 14.20
C THR A 107 -33.19 10.33 15.21
N CYS A 108 -33.70 9.58 16.19
CA CYS A 108 -32.86 8.86 17.15
C CYS A 108 -32.23 7.58 16.57
N GLN A 109 -32.92 6.87 15.65
CA GLN A 109 -32.36 5.72 14.93
C GLN A 109 -31.17 6.13 14.04
N LYS A 110 -31.24 7.32 13.43
CA LYS A 110 -30.11 7.89 12.67
C LYS A 110 -28.89 8.15 13.56
N GLU A 111 -29.10 8.60 14.80
CA GLU A 111 -28.01 8.77 15.77
C GLU A 111 -27.25 7.46 16.02
N LEU A 112 -27.97 6.34 16.20
CA LEU A 112 -27.36 5.01 16.37
C LEU A 112 -26.58 4.53 15.13
N VAL A 113 -27.09 4.82 13.92
CA VAL A 113 -26.36 4.56 12.66
C VAL A 113 -25.09 5.40 12.58
N ASP A 114 -25.14 6.67 12.97
CA ASP A 114 -24.00 7.58 12.94
C ASP A 114 -22.95 7.25 14.02
N ILE A 115 -23.37 6.73 15.18
CA ILE A 115 -22.47 6.15 16.20
C ILE A 115 -21.81 4.86 15.70
N THR A 116 -22.54 4.00 14.98
CA THR A 116 -21.99 2.77 14.41
C THR A 116 -20.86 3.07 13.42
N LYS A 117 -20.97 4.15 12.62
CA LYS A 117 -19.87 4.63 11.77
C LYS A 117 -18.63 5.10 12.53
N LEU A 118 -18.77 5.55 13.78
CA LEU A 118 -17.61 5.87 14.62
C LEU A 118 -16.94 4.61 15.17
N ASP A 119 -17.71 3.57 15.46
CA ASP A 119 -17.23 2.24 15.83
C ASP A 119 -16.47 1.56 14.68
N GLU A 120 -16.99 1.66 13.44
CA GLU A 120 -16.30 1.26 12.22
C GLU A 120 -14.96 2.01 12.06
N LYS A 121 -14.97 3.34 12.09
CA LYS A 121 -13.77 4.20 11.96
C LYS A 121 -12.70 3.92 13.03
N ILE A 122 -13.07 3.69 14.30
CA ILE A 122 -12.05 3.40 15.35
C ILE A 122 -11.48 1.98 15.25
N ASN A 123 -12.20 1.05 14.60
CA ASN A 123 -11.69 -0.28 14.32
C ASN A 123 -10.80 -0.31 13.06
N GLU A 124 -11.07 0.54 12.06
CA GLU A 124 -10.13 0.85 10.97
C GLU A 124 -8.82 1.43 11.52
N VAL A 125 -8.88 2.43 12.42
CA VAL A 125 -7.69 2.94 13.14
C VAL A 125 -6.94 1.84 13.89
N GLN A 126 -7.65 0.92 14.55
CA GLN A 126 -7.00 -0.22 15.23
C GLN A 126 -6.24 -1.09 14.22
N MET A 127 -6.84 -1.42 13.08
CA MET A 127 -6.21 -2.23 12.03
C MET A 127 -4.93 -1.57 11.52
N ILE A 128 -4.99 -0.28 11.15
CA ILE A 128 -3.82 0.49 10.68
C ILE A 128 -2.73 0.52 11.76
N PHE A 129 -3.10 0.72 13.03
CA PHE A 129 -2.16 0.69 14.15
C PHE A 129 -1.49 -0.69 14.32
N ASP A 130 -2.27 -1.77 14.35
CA ASP A 130 -1.77 -3.13 14.56
C ASP A 130 -0.88 -3.62 13.41
N GLN A 131 -1.21 -3.28 12.17
CA GLN A 131 -0.41 -3.62 10.99
C GLN A 131 0.87 -2.77 10.92
N THR A 132 0.78 -1.47 11.25
CA THR A 132 1.97 -0.59 11.37
C THR A 132 2.93 -1.09 12.45
N GLN A 133 2.42 -1.47 13.63
CA GLN A 133 3.22 -2.06 14.70
C GLN A 133 3.83 -3.41 14.28
N ALA A 134 3.07 -4.25 13.58
CA ALA A 134 3.57 -5.54 13.09
C ALA A 134 4.76 -5.37 12.15
N VAL A 135 4.69 -4.52 11.12
CA VAL A 135 5.85 -4.30 10.23
C VAL A 135 7.00 -3.56 10.93
N ASN A 136 6.72 -2.56 11.77
CA ASN A 136 7.76 -1.82 12.48
C ASN A 136 8.53 -2.72 13.46
N SER A 137 7.89 -3.78 14.01
CA SER A 137 8.55 -4.75 14.89
C SER A 137 9.67 -5.57 14.23
N LEU A 138 9.74 -5.57 12.89
CA LEU A 138 10.82 -6.22 12.12
C LEU A 138 12.12 -5.40 12.10
N PHE A 139 12.07 -4.12 12.51
CA PHE A 139 13.15 -3.15 12.35
C PHE A 139 13.62 -2.54 13.67
N SER A 140 14.90 -2.17 13.72
CA SER A 140 15.55 -1.49 14.85
C SER A 140 15.13 0.00 14.97
N THR A 141 14.48 0.52 13.93
CA THR A 141 13.86 1.86 13.83
C THR A 141 12.57 1.73 13.01
N PRO A 142 11.50 2.51 13.26
CA PRO A 142 10.29 2.46 12.45
C PRO A 142 10.57 2.52 10.94
N TYR A 143 9.85 1.68 10.17
CA TYR A 143 9.80 1.71 8.71
C TYR A 143 8.69 2.65 8.23
N ILE A 144 7.57 2.71 8.95
CA ILE A 144 6.43 3.60 8.69
C ILE A 144 6.22 4.49 9.92
N GLU A 145 6.28 5.81 9.76
CA GLU A 145 6.00 6.79 10.82
C GLU A 145 5.45 8.11 10.22
N ASN A 146 4.31 8.64 10.71
CA ASN A 146 3.72 9.91 10.22
C ASN A 146 3.49 9.98 8.69
N ALA A 147 3.10 8.87 8.06
CA ALA A 147 3.04 8.71 6.59
C ALA A 147 4.39 8.82 5.84
N GLU A 148 5.52 8.99 6.54
CA GLU A 148 6.86 8.91 5.97
C GLU A 148 7.36 7.46 5.99
N ILE A 149 8.09 7.07 4.93
CA ILE A 149 8.62 5.71 4.73
C ILE A 149 10.15 5.73 4.82
N ASN A 150 10.68 4.97 5.77
CA ASN A 150 12.10 4.84 6.03
C ASN A 150 12.66 3.59 5.31
N GLU A 151 12.88 3.70 3.99
CA GLU A 151 13.44 2.61 3.17
C GLU A 151 14.87 2.19 3.62
N GLU A 152 15.52 3.01 4.45
CA GLU A 152 16.82 2.75 5.08
C GLU A 152 16.76 2.04 6.44
N ALA A 153 15.56 1.75 6.97
CA ALA A 153 15.40 1.06 8.25
C ALA A 153 16.11 -0.31 8.26
N ILE A 154 16.86 -0.57 9.33
CA ILE A 154 17.70 -1.77 9.49
C ILE A 154 16.92 -2.81 10.29
N ILE A 155 16.86 -4.06 9.82
CA ILE A 155 16.17 -5.15 10.53
C ILE A 155 16.71 -5.38 11.96
N ILE A 156 15.88 -5.94 12.84
CA ILE A 156 16.29 -6.32 14.19
C ILE A 156 17.36 -7.43 14.20
N ASP A 157 18.18 -7.40 15.24
CA ASP A 157 19.40 -8.19 15.45
C ASP A 157 19.22 -9.72 15.52
N ASP A 158 18.01 -10.22 15.71
CA ASP A 158 17.66 -11.65 15.83
C ASP A 158 16.51 -12.05 14.87
N LEU A 159 16.27 -11.24 13.83
CA LEU A 159 15.22 -11.53 12.84
C LEU A 159 15.51 -12.83 12.09
N ASN A 160 14.44 -13.58 11.82
CA ASN A 160 14.44 -14.82 11.05
C ASN A 160 13.13 -14.93 10.24
N SER A 161 13.08 -15.87 9.30
CA SER A 161 11.97 -15.99 8.35
C SER A 161 10.63 -16.37 8.99
N GLU A 162 10.64 -17.13 10.08
CA GLU A 162 9.43 -17.49 10.85
C GLU A 162 8.79 -16.25 11.48
N MET A 163 9.61 -15.35 12.05
CA MET A 163 9.13 -14.06 12.57
C MET A 163 8.56 -13.14 11.49
N ILE A 164 9.08 -13.17 10.26
CA ILE A 164 8.53 -12.38 9.15
C ILE A 164 7.16 -12.95 8.75
N GLU A 165 7.06 -14.27 8.60
CA GLU A 165 5.82 -14.94 8.20
C GLU A 165 4.70 -14.76 9.23
N GLU A 166 5.02 -14.85 10.53
CA GLU A 166 4.10 -14.55 11.63
C GLU A 166 3.49 -13.13 11.50
N LYS A 167 4.26 -12.15 11.01
CA LYS A 167 3.71 -10.80 10.79
C LYS A 167 2.86 -10.74 9.53
N LYS A 168 3.19 -11.45 8.45
CA LYS A 168 2.34 -11.53 7.24
C LYS A 168 0.98 -12.13 7.55
N GLU A 169 0.96 -13.22 8.34
CA GLU A 169 -0.27 -13.88 8.81
C GLU A 169 -1.10 -12.92 9.67
N LYS A 170 -0.50 -12.29 10.70
CA LYS A 170 -1.19 -11.31 11.57
C LYS A 170 -1.71 -10.08 10.82
N ILE A 171 -1.08 -9.70 9.71
CA ILE A 171 -1.49 -8.57 8.85
C ILE A 171 -2.63 -8.98 7.90
N GLU A 172 -2.80 -10.27 7.61
CA GLU A 172 -3.56 -10.80 6.46
C GLU A 172 -3.09 -10.15 5.13
N LEU A 173 -1.78 -10.19 4.87
CA LEU A 173 -1.13 -9.44 3.77
C LEU A 173 -1.76 -9.67 2.38
N GLU A 174 -2.31 -10.85 2.12
CA GLU A 174 -2.96 -11.20 0.84
C GLU A 174 -4.39 -10.63 0.71
N ASN A 175 -5.02 -10.21 1.82
CA ASN A 175 -6.39 -9.69 1.88
C ASN A 175 -6.47 -8.14 1.90
N LEU A 176 -5.34 -7.43 1.91
CA LEU A 176 -5.32 -5.96 1.99
C LEU A 176 -5.85 -5.32 0.71
N GLU A 177 -6.69 -4.29 0.85
CA GLU A 177 -7.12 -3.45 -0.28
C GLU A 177 -5.94 -2.68 -0.89
N GLU A 178 -5.89 -2.53 -2.22
CA GLU A 178 -4.82 -1.81 -2.91
C GLU A 178 -4.87 -0.30 -2.64
N ASN A 179 -3.94 0.21 -1.83
CA ASN A 179 -3.80 1.62 -1.48
C ASN A 179 -2.35 1.96 -1.09
N GLU A 180 -2.06 3.21 -0.68
CA GLU A 180 -0.68 3.63 -0.36
C GLU A 180 -0.17 2.97 0.93
N PHE A 181 -1.06 2.69 1.88
CA PHE A 181 -0.72 2.01 3.13
C PHE A 181 -0.41 0.52 2.94
N SER A 182 -1.23 -0.24 2.19
CA SER A 182 -0.94 -1.65 1.88
C SER A 182 0.31 -1.80 0.99
N SER A 183 0.58 -0.80 0.13
CA SER A 183 1.85 -0.66 -0.59
C SER A 183 3.04 -0.42 0.36
N ALA A 184 2.90 0.46 1.35
CA ALA A 184 3.92 0.71 2.37
C ALA A 184 4.20 -0.53 3.25
N ILE A 185 3.14 -1.22 3.72
CA ILE A 185 3.23 -2.50 4.43
C ILE A 185 3.98 -3.55 3.57
N SER A 186 3.60 -3.67 2.29
CA SER A 186 4.25 -4.58 1.34
C SER A 186 5.73 -4.26 1.10
N LYS A 187 6.10 -2.97 1.06
CA LYS A 187 7.50 -2.52 0.98
C LYS A 187 8.28 -2.85 2.24
N ALA A 188 7.68 -2.68 3.43
CA ALA A 188 8.30 -2.98 4.71
C ALA A 188 8.66 -4.47 4.80
N ILE A 189 7.70 -5.36 4.53
CA ILE A 189 7.94 -6.81 4.48
C ILE A 189 9.07 -7.15 3.50
N LYS A 190 9.00 -6.64 2.26
CA LYS A 190 10.03 -6.90 1.23
C LYS A 190 11.41 -6.33 1.60
N SER A 191 11.50 -5.23 2.32
CA SER A 191 12.80 -4.71 2.82
C SER A 191 13.40 -5.65 3.87
N ALA A 192 12.58 -6.14 4.80
CA ALA A 192 13.01 -7.10 5.81
C ALA A 192 13.48 -8.43 5.19
N GLU A 193 12.70 -8.98 4.25
CA GLU A 193 13.04 -10.19 3.49
C GLU A 193 14.36 -10.03 2.73
N ASN A 194 14.56 -8.91 2.01
CA ASN A 194 15.78 -8.67 1.24
C ASN A 194 17.03 -8.53 2.13
N GLN A 195 16.91 -7.85 3.28
CA GLN A 195 18.01 -7.72 4.26
C GLN A 195 18.36 -9.08 4.90
N LEU A 196 17.36 -9.85 5.31
CA LEU A 196 17.57 -11.19 5.86
C LEU A 196 18.20 -12.14 4.83
N ALA A 197 17.67 -12.17 3.61
CA ALA A 197 18.19 -12.99 2.52
C ALA A 197 19.64 -12.63 2.14
N GLN A 198 20.07 -11.37 2.31
CA GLN A 198 21.48 -10.99 2.15
C GLN A 198 22.38 -11.59 3.23
N ILE A 199 21.96 -11.52 4.49
CA ILE A 199 22.69 -12.12 5.61
C ILE A 199 22.76 -13.65 5.44
N GLU A 200 21.69 -14.29 4.98
CA GLU A 200 21.68 -15.73 4.72
C GLU A 200 22.56 -16.15 3.53
N ARG A 201 22.59 -15.37 2.44
CA ARG A 201 23.55 -15.60 1.33
C ARG A 201 24.99 -15.48 1.83
N ALA A 202 25.32 -14.40 2.52
CA ALA A 202 26.66 -14.19 3.08
C ALA A 202 27.05 -15.34 4.02
N ARG A 203 26.14 -15.75 4.92
CA ARG A 203 26.32 -16.90 5.82
C ARG A 203 26.58 -18.19 5.05
N LYS A 204 25.79 -18.50 4.03
CA LYS A 204 25.98 -19.71 3.23
C LYS A 204 27.33 -19.74 2.51
N VAL A 205 27.77 -18.63 1.90
CA VAL A 205 29.06 -18.61 1.20
C VAL A 205 30.22 -18.67 2.20
N VAL A 206 30.14 -17.99 3.34
CA VAL A 206 31.11 -18.13 4.44
C VAL A 206 31.17 -19.59 4.92
N GLU A 207 30.03 -20.26 5.09
CA GLU A 207 29.97 -21.66 5.51
C GLU A 207 30.48 -22.66 4.45
N GLU A 208 30.55 -22.28 3.17
CA GLU A 208 31.25 -23.10 2.15
C GLU A 208 32.78 -22.92 2.19
N LEU A 209 33.26 -21.76 2.63
CA LEU A 209 34.68 -21.42 2.77
C LEU A 209 35.27 -21.71 4.16
N TYR A 210 34.43 -21.88 5.18
CA TYR A 210 34.83 -22.06 6.57
C TYR A 210 33.87 -23.04 7.28
N LYS A 211 34.34 -24.25 7.57
CA LYS A 211 33.58 -25.34 8.23
C LYS A 211 34.36 -25.89 9.41
N ASP A 212 33.66 -26.39 10.42
CA ASP A 212 34.26 -27.07 11.59
C ASP A 212 35.35 -26.23 12.30
N GLY A 213 35.18 -24.90 12.28
CA GLY A 213 36.13 -23.93 12.83
C GLY A 213 37.38 -23.67 11.97
N LYS A 214 37.40 -24.09 10.69
CA LYS A 214 38.58 -24.02 9.81
C LYS A 214 38.24 -23.59 8.38
N PRO A 215 39.14 -22.85 7.71
CA PRO A 215 39.06 -22.61 6.26
C PRO A 215 39.08 -23.92 5.46
N THR A 216 38.32 -23.99 4.36
CA THR A 216 38.24 -25.15 3.46
C THR A 216 39.17 -25.00 2.25
N ASP A 217 39.45 -26.09 1.54
CA ASP A 217 40.28 -26.06 0.32
C ASP A 217 39.61 -25.36 -0.88
N LYS A 218 38.37 -24.85 -0.72
CA LYS A 218 37.71 -23.94 -1.68
C LYS A 218 38.21 -22.50 -1.59
N VAL A 219 38.97 -22.16 -0.55
CA VAL A 219 39.40 -20.79 -0.25
C VAL A 219 40.41 -20.29 -1.29
N THR A 220 40.11 -19.12 -1.85
CA THR A 220 40.95 -18.42 -2.84
C THR A 220 40.91 -16.92 -2.60
N ARG A 221 41.87 -16.19 -3.19
CA ARG A 221 41.89 -14.72 -3.21
C ARG A 221 40.57 -14.11 -3.72
N GLU A 222 40.05 -14.65 -4.81
CA GLU A 222 38.81 -14.20 -5.45
C GLU A 222 37.57 -14.44 -4.57
N THR A 223 37.47 -15.63 -3.96
CA THR A 223 36.33 -15.96 -3.09
C THR A 223 36.36 -15.13 -1.79
N LEU A 224 37.53 -14.89 -1.21
CA LEU A 224 37.71 -13.97 -0.08
C LEU A 224 37.25 -12.55 -0.41
N GLU A 225 37.67 -12.00 -1.56
CA GLU A 225 37.29 -10.63 -1.95
C GLU A 225 35.81 -10.52 -2.34
N SER A 226 35.20 -11.58 -2.87
CA SER A 226 33.76 -11.64 -3.15
C SER A 226 32.94 -11.62 -1.85
N VAL A 227 33.30 -12.47 -0.87
CA VAL A 227 32.58 -12.54 0.41
C VAL A 227 32.78 -11.27 1.24
N LYS A 228 33.98 -10.67 1.25
CA LYS A 228 34.20 -9.38 1.92
C LYS A 228 33.24 -8.30 1.40
N LYS A 229 32.96 -8.26 0.08
CA LYS A 229 32.01 -7.31 -0.52
C LYS A 229 30.56 -7.57 -0.13
N GLU A 230 30.07 -8.82 -0.20
CA GLU A 230 28.67 -9.13 0.20
C GLU A 230 28.47 -8.89 1.71
N VAL A 231 29.47 -9.16 2.55
CA VAL A 231 29.43 -8.83 4.00
C VAL A 231 29.48 -7.32 4.24
N GLU A 232 30.25 -6.56 3.46
CA GLU A 232 30.31 -5.09 3.59
C GLU A 232 28.97 -4.41 3.27
N LEU A 233 28.16 -4.98 2.39
CA LEU A 233 26.81 -4.49 2.06
C LEU A 233 25.78 -4.71 3.19
N ILE A 234 26.02 -5.61 4.15
CA ILE A 234 25.07 -5.90 5.24
C ILE A 234 24.90 -4.67 6.13
N LYS A 235 23.65 -4.18 6.25
CA LYS A 235 23.29 -3.04 7.12
C LYS A 235 23.22 -3.40 8.61
N ASN A 236 22.79 -4.62 8.96
CA ASN A 236 22.70 -5.03 10.37
C ASN A 236 24.09 -5.27 10.97
N GLU A 237 24.45 -4.45 11.95
CA GLU A 237 25.79 -4.38 12.53
C GLU A 237 26.17 -5.58 13.43
N LYS A 238 25.22 -6.34 13.97
CA LYS A 238 25.48 -7.58 14.74
C LYS A 238 25.73 -8.75 13.80
N ALA A 239 24.86 -8.91 12.79
CA ALA A 239 25.02 -9.90 11.73
C ALA A 239 26.35 -9.70 11.00
N LYS A 240 26.68 -8.46 10.60
CA LYS A 240 27.95 -8.09 9.96
C LYS A 240 29.17 -8.53 10.79
N LYS A 241 29.16 -8.26 12.10
CA LYS A 241 30.26 -8.63 13.01
C LYS A 241 30.42 -10.15 13.18
N SER A 242 29.37 -10.94 13.02
CA SER A 242 29.47 -12.42 13.11
C SER A 242 30.40 -13.03 12.05
N PHE A 243 30.66 -12.32 10.94
CA PHE A 243 31.56 -12.79 9.88
C PHE A 243 33.05 -12.48 10.14
N ASN A 244 33.39 -11.66 11.15
CA ASN A 244 34.75 -11.18 11.36
C ASN A 244 35.76 -12.32 11.65
N GLU A 245 35.41 -13.28 12.51
CA GLU A 245 36.30 -14.39 12.85
C GLU A 245 36.50 -15.38 11.68
N PRO A 246 35.43 -15.86 11.00
CA PRO A 246 35.58 -16.64 9.77
C PRO A 246 36.39 -15.93 8.68
N LEU A 247 36.10 -14.64 8.40
CA LEU A 247 36.82 -13.88 7.37
C LEU A 247 38.31 -13.73 7.68
N LYS A 248 38.67 -13.50 8.94
CA LYS A 248 40.07 -13.43 9.37
C LYS A 248 40.78 -14.77 9.17
N ALA A 249 40.16 -15.88 9.54
CA ALA A 249 40.74 -17.21 9.34
C ALA A 249 40.89 -17.57 7.85
N ILE A 250 39.92 -17.22 7.01
CA ILE A 250 40.00 -17.37 5.55
C ILE A 250 41.16 -16.53 4.99
N GLU A 251 41.33 -15.28 5.42
CA GLU A 251 42.41 -14.40 4.99
C GLU A 251 43.80 -14.89 5.42
N GLU A 252 43.92 -15.43 6.62
CA GLU A 252 45.15 -16.09 7.09
C GLU A 252 45.49 -17.34 6.25
N LYS A 253 44.49 -18.13 5.81
CA LYS A 253 44.69 -19.27 4.90
C LYS A 253 45.14 -18.84 3.50
N VAL A 254 44.45 -17.87 2.87
CA VAL A 254 44.84 -17.33 1.55
C VAL A 254 46.30 -16.85 1.58
N THR A 255 46.67 -16.08 2.60
CA THR A 255 48.03 -15.54 2.75
C THR A 255 49.08 -16.66 2.93
N ALA A 256 48.74 -17.74 3.63
CA ALA A 256 49.61 -18.90 3.80
C ALA A 256 49.76 -19.71 2.50
N ASP A 257 48.68 -19.92 1.76
CA ASP A 257 48.67 -20.67 0.49
C ASP A 257 49.42 -19.93 -0.62
N GLU A 258 49.16 -18.62 -0.79
CA GLU A 258 49.87 -17.75 -1.74
C GLU A 258 51.38 -17.77 -1.47
N LYS A 259 51.78 -17.73 -0.19
CA LYS A 259 53.18 -17.84 0.20
C LYS A 259 53.76 -19.22 -0.10
N ALA A 260 53.06 -20.30 0.25
CA ALA A 260 53.52 -21.66 0.04
C ALA A 260 53.70 -21.98 -1.45
N GLU A 261 52.78 -21.51 -2.32
CA GLU A 261 52.90 -21.67 -3.76
C GLU A 261 54.06 -20.82 -4.34
N ALA A 262 54.27 -19.60 -3.85
CA ALA A 262 55.43 -18.79 -4.26
C ALA A 262 56.78 -19.45 -3.86
N GLU A 263 56.88 -20.00 -2.65
CA GLU A 263 58.05 -20.77 -2.21
C GLU A 263 58.23 -22.06 -3.04
N ARG A 264 57.13 -22.75 -3.40
CA ARG A 264 57.14 -23.95 -4.26
C ARG A 264 57.61 -23.64 -5.68
N VAL A 265 57.09 -22.58 -6.31
CA VAL A 265 57.45 -22.16 -7.67
C VAL A 265 58.92 -21.73 -7.72
N ALA A 266 59.39 -20.95 -6.74
CA ALA A 266 60.80 -20.54 -6.67
C ALA A 266 61.75 -21.75 -6.50
N ALA A 267 61.36 -22.75 -5.69
CA ALA A 267 62.14 -23.99 -5.54
C ALA A 267 62.14 -24.85 -6.82
N GLU A 268 61.02 -24.91 -7.54
CA GLU A 268 60.93 -25.63 -8.81
C GLU A 268 61.75 -24.94 -9.91
N GLU A 269 61.73 -23.61 -9.99
CA GLU A 269 62.55 -22.85 -10.93
C GLU A 269 64.05 -23.00 -10.63
N ALA A 270 64.47 -22.88 -9.37
CA ALA A 270 65.86 -23.07 -8.97
C ALA A 270 66.38 -24.47 -9.37
N LYS A 271 65.57 -25.52 -9.17
CA LYS A 271 65.93 -26.89 -9.57
C LYS A 271 66.06 -27.05 -11.10
N ARG A 272 65.21 -26.40 -11.89
CA ARG A 272 65.32 -26.39 -13.36
C ARG A 272 66.57 -25.64 -13.83
N GLN A 273 66.96 -24.55 -13.17
CA GLN A 273 68.20 -23.82 -13.47
C GLN A 273 69.45 -24.66 -13.14
N GLU A 274 69.43 -25.42 -12.03
CA GLU A 274 70.52 -26.34 -11.67
C GLU A 274 70.64 -27.53 -12.66
N GLU A 275 69.52 -28.13 -13.06
CA GLU A 275 69.50 -29.18 -14.09
C GLU A 275 70.03 -28.67 -15.43
N GLN A 276 69.57 -27.51 -15.92
CA GLN A 276 70.11 -26.90 -17.14
C GLN A 276 71.60 -26.54 -17.05
N ALA A 277 72.09 -26.10 -15.88
CA ALA A 277 73.51 -25.84 -15.68
C ALA A 277 74.35 -27.13 -15.81
N SER A 278 73.86 -28.25 -15.28
CA SER A 278 74.54 -29.55 -15.38
C SER A 278 74.56 -30.12 -16.80
N GLU A 279 73.46 -29.99 -17.55
CA GLU A 279 73.35 -30.49 -18.93
C GLU A 279 74.27 -29.72 -19.90
N ASN A 280 74.44 -28.41 -19.70
CA ASN A 280 75.39 -27.57 -20.45
C ASN A 280 76.87 -27.86 -20.11
N GLN A 281 77.18 -28.42 -18.93
CA GLN A 281 78.53 -28.90 -18.62
C GLN A 281 78.82 -30.26 -19.27
N ALA A 282 77.82 -31.14 -19.39
CA ALA A 282 77.97 -32.44 -20.02
C ALA A 282 78.30 -32.33 -21.52
N THR A 283 77.68 -31.40 -22.26
CA THR A 283 77.96 -31.21 -23.69
C THR A 283 79.37 -30.68 -23.98
N GLN A 284 79.93 -29.84 -23.10
CA GLN A 284 81.29 -29.30 -23.26
C GLN A 284 82.42 -30.32 -23.08
N GLN A 285 82.15 -31.55 -22.62
CA GLN A 285 83.16 -32.60 -22.50
C GLN A 285 83.38 -33.44 -23.78
N THR A 286 82.80 -33.04 -24.92
CA THR A 286 82.92 -33.80 -26.19
C THR A 286 83.78 -33.11 -27.26
N GLU A 287 84.23 -31.87 -27.05
CA GLU A 287 85.15 -31.19 -27.98
C GLU A 287 86.61 -31.32 -27.52
N VAL A 288 87.46 -31.85 -28.42
CA VAL A 288 88.90 -32.04 -28.20
C VAL A 288 89.64 -30.73 -28.50
N PRO A 289 90.53 -30.25 -27.61
CA PRO A 289 91.25 -29.00 -27.84
C PRO A 289 92.39 -29.18 -28.85
N GLU A 290 92.19 -28.71 -30.09
CA GLU A 290 93.28 -28.58 -31.06
C GLU A 290 93.89 -27.16 -31.02
N THR A 291 95.21 -27.08 -31.12
CA THR A 291 95.98 -25.88 -30.75
C THR A 291 96.03 -24.81 -31.84
N GLN A 292 95.96 -23.54 -31.41
CA GLN A 292 96.15 -22.37 -32.28
C GLN A 292 97.51 -22.36 -32.99
N SER A 293 97.55 -21.71 -34.15
CA SER A 293 98.77 -21.12 -34.72
C SER A 293 98.42 -19.80 -35.41
N ALA A 294 99.34 -18.84 -35.35
CA ALA A 294 99.19 -17.48 -35.88
C ALA A 294 99.44 -17.45 -37.42
N THR A 295 99.25 -16.35 -38.18
CA THR A 295 99.29 -14.91 -37.85
C THR A 295 98.60 -14.07 -38.96
N THR A 296 98.55 -12.74 -38.76
CA THR A 296 98.49 -11.63 -39.75
C THR A 296 97.17 -11.32 -40.51
N ASP A 297 96.76 -10.06 -40.36
CA ASP A 297 95.77 -9.28 -41.13
C ASP A 297 96.29 -8.87 -42.54
N PRO A 298 95.62 -8.02 -43.36
CA PRO A 298 94.28 -7.40 -43.24
C PRO A 298 93.43 -7.39 -44.55
N VAL A 299 92.31 -6.64 -44.51
CA VAL A 299 91.71 -5.79 -45.58
C VAL A 299 90.28 -6.14 -46.10
N ASP A 300 89.44 -5.10 -46.04
CA ASP A 300 88.20 -4.75 -46.77
C ASP A 300 86.79 -5.32 -46.45
N THR A 301 85.84 -4.47 -46.85
CA THR A 301 84.40 -4.34 -46.51
C THR A 301 83.51 -4.87 -47.67
N PRO A 302 82.15 -4.77 -47.65
CA PRO A 302 81.17 -4.35 -46.62
C PRO A 302 80.13 -5.49 -46.31
N THR A 303 79.10 -5.39 -45.46
CA THR A 303 77.94 -4.47 -45.55
C THR A 303 77.00 -4.60 -44.33
N THR A 304 76.40 -3.51 -43.89
CA THR A 304 75.23 -3.47 -42.96
C THR A 304 74.03 -2.81 -43.66
N PRO A 305 72.77 -3.06 -43.23
CA PRO A 305 72.16 -2.06 -42.35
C PRO A 305 71.14 -2.59 -41.30
N ASN A 306 70.67 -1.65 -40.47
CA ASN A 306 69.81 -1.77 -39.30
C ASN A 306 68.30 -2.05 -39.57
N ARG A 307 67.57 -2.44 -38.50
CA ARG A 307 66.47 -1.71 -37.80
C ARG A 307 65.97 -0.35 -38.42
N PRO A 308 64.78 0.23 -38.08
CA PRO A 308 63.79 -0.12 -37.01
C PRO A 308 62.27 0.22 -37.29
N VAL A 309 61.45 0.19 -36.21
CA VAL A 309 60.22 0.99 -35.83
C VAL A 309 58.83 0.91 -36.51
N GLN A 310 57.82 0.69 -35.63
CA GLN A 310 56.53 1.39 -35.39
C GLN A 310 55.50 1.75 -36.50
N ASN A 311 54.29 1.17 -36.31
CA ASN A 311 52.98 1.83 -36.06
C ASN A 311 52.14 2.38 -37.24
N VAL A 312 50.81 2.49 -37.00
CA VAL A 312 49.73 3.11 -37.84
C VAL A 312 49.34 2.29 -39.10
N THR A 313 48.11 2.23 -39.66
CA THR A 313 46.67 2.22 -39.23
C THR A 313 45.84 1.88 -40.52
N GLU A 314 44.53 1.56 -40.41
CA GLU A 314 43.49 1.61 -41.49
C GLU A 314 43.43 0.54 -42.63
N ASN A 315 42.57 -0.47 -42.43
CA ASN A 315 41.30 -0.71 -43.17
C ASN A 315 41.19 -0.51 -44.71
N ILE A 316 40.94 -1.59 -45.48
CA ILE A 316 39.99 -1.63 -46.64
C ILE A 316 39.26 -3.00 -46.79
N THR A 317 37.92 -2.93 -46.78
CA THR A 317 36.84 -3.68 -47.47
C THR A 317 37.09 -4.91 -48.38
N VAL A 318 36.30 -5.99 -48.18
CA VAL A 318 35.68 -6.80 -49.29
C VAL A 318 34.32 -7.44 -48.91
N GLN A 319 33.43 -7.59 -49.91
CA GLN A 319 32.16 -8.37 -49.96
C GLN A 319 32.25 -9.35 -51.19
N PRO A 320 31.27 -10.22 -51.58
CA PRO A 320 29.86 -10.42 -51.16
C PRO A 320 29.68 -11.74 -50.34
N THR A 321 28.64 -12.62 -50.33
CA THR A 321 27.44 -12.99 -51.14
C THR A 321 26.27 -13.53 -50.28
N THR A 322 25.24 -14.16 -50.89
CA THR A 322 24.11 -14.89 -50.27
C THR A 322 23.81 -16.21 -51.03
N PRO A 323 23.04 -17.18 -50.49
CA PRO A 323 21.63 -17.31 -50.93
C PRO A 323 20.58 -17.93 -49.96
N VAL A 324 19.40 -17.29 -49.88
CA VAL A 324 17.99 -17.79 -49.92
C VAL A 324 17.59 -19.23 -49.45
N ALA A 325 16.82 -19.31 -48.33
CA ALA A 325 15.46 -19.92 -48.09
C ALA A 325 15.11 -21.38 -48.58
N PRO A 326 13.90 -21.99 -48.37
CA PRO A 326 12.63 -21.52 -47.75
C PRO A 326 11.98 -22.55 -46.73
N PRO A 327 10.65 -22.85 -46.59
CA PRO A 327 10.01 -22.84 -45.26
C PRO A 327 9.08 -24.03 -44.86
N THR A 328 8.55 -24.00 -43.62
CA THR A 328 7.34 -24.73 -43.16
C THR A 328 6.59 -23.92 -42.08
N ASN A 329 5.37 -24.26 -41.64
CA ASN A 329 4.08 -24.49 -42.31
C ASN A 329 3.04 -24.85 -41.22
N SER A 330 1.86 -24.21 -41.20
CA SER A 330 0.69 -24.68 -40.42
C SER A 330 -0.64 -24.27 -41.09
N GLY A 331 -1.44 -25.25 -41.53
CA GLY A 331 -2.89 -25.10 -41.74
C GLY A 331 -3.66 -25.32 -40.43
N SER A 332 -5.00 -25.30 -40.37
CA SER A 332 -6.07 -25.23 -41.38
C SER A 332 -7.30 -24.54 -40.71
N GLY A 333 -8.19 -23.81 -41.40
CA GLY A 333 -9.42 -24.33 -42.04
C GLY A 333 -10.59 -24.51 -41.03
N SER A 334 -11.87 -24.20 -41.32
CA SER A 334 -12.52 -23.72 -42.54
C SER A 334 -13.90 -23.05 -42.24
N ASN A 335 -14.63 -22.60 -43.29
CA ASN A 335 -15.91 -21.86 -43.23
C ASN A 335 -17.19 -22.72 -43.35
N THR A 336 -18.28 -22.24 -42.72
CA THR A 336 -19.71 -22.16 -43.18
C THR A 336 -20.42 -21.14 -42.25
N GLY A 337 -21.42 -20.31 -42.59
CA GLY A 337 -22.57 -20.44 -43.51
C GLY A 337 -23.80 -20.95 -42.74
N GLY A 338 -24.98 -20.30 -42.64
CA GLY A 338 -25.48 -19.00 -43.13
C GLY A 338 -27.01 -18.84 -42.87
N THR A 339 -27.65 -17.80 -43.45
CA THR A 339 -29.13 -17.59 -43.61
C THR A 339 -30.05 -17.20 -42.41
N THR A 340 -30.49 -15.92 -42.44
CA THR A 340 -31.88 -15.38 -42.24
C THR A 340 -32.93 -16.06 -41.32
N SER A 341 -33.57 -15.27 -40.42
CA SER A 341 -34.95 -14.72 -40.65
C SER A 341 -35.51 -13.85 -39.48
N THR A 342 -36.15 -12.74 -39.83
CA THR A 342 -37.20 -11.99 -39.09
C THR A 342 -38.54 -12.12 -39.87
N PRO A 343 -39.73 -11.60 -39.46
CA PRO A 343 -40.11 -10.82 -38.26
C PRO A 343 -41.45 -11.23 -37.55
N GLY A 344 -41.72 -10.63 -36.38
CA GLY A 344 -42.93 -9.80 -36.18
C GLY A 344 -44.21 -10.35 -35.49
N SER A 345 -44.89 -9.43 -34.78
CA SER A 345 -46.36 -9.31 -34.59
C SER A 345 -47.13 -10.36 -33.75
N ASN A 346 -48.34 -10.08 -33.24
CA ASN A 346 -48.90 -8.86 -32.60
C ASN A 346 -50.18 -9.22 -31.80
N THR A 347 -50.58 -8.38 -30.83
CA THR A 347 -51.94 -8.16 -30.24
C THR A 347 -53.06 -9.23 -30.26
N SER A 348 -53.73 -9.30 -29.09
CA SER A 348 -55.19 -9.37 -28.90
C SER A 348 -55.95 -10.70 -29.07
N GLY A 349 -56.67 -11.06 -28.00
CA GLY A 349 -57.84 -11.92 -28.02
C GLY A 349 -58.66 -11.70 -26.75
N GLY A 350 -59.99 -11.58 -26.87
CA GLY A 350 -60.89 -11.42 -25.72
C GLY A 350 -62.33 -11.72 -26.11
N SER A 351 -63.17 -12.10 -25.14
CA SER A 351 -64.61 -12.23 -25.39
C SER A 351 -65.49 -12.12 -24.12
N THR A 352 -66.64 -11.52 -24.36
CA THR A 352 -67.90 -11.43 -23.61
C THR A 352 -68.19 -12.45 -22.49
N GLY A 353 -68.80 -11.96 -21.40
CA GLY A 353 -69.60 -12.77 -20.47
C GLY A 353 -70.40 -11.88 -19.50
N GLY A 354 -71.72 -11.76 -19.69
CA GLY A 354 -72.58 -10.90 -18.87
C GLY A 354 -73.38 -11.67 -17.81
N GLY A 355 -73.52 -11.09 -16.62
CA GLY A 355 -74.38 -11.59 -15.54
C GLY A 355 -74.85 -10.42 -14.67
N MET A 356 -76.12 -10.43 -14.26
CA MET A 356 -76.71 -9.34 -13.48
C MET A 356 -76.40 -9.48 -11.98
N THR A 357 -75.88 -8.42 -11.38
CA THR A 357 -75.65 -8.29 -9.93
C THR A 357 -76.51 -7.11 -9.45
N PRO A 358 -77.17 -7.16 -8.26
CA PRO A 358 -78.00 -6.06 -7.79
C PRO A 358 -77.21 -4.76 -7.65
N ALA A 359 -77.90 -3.62 -7.86
CA ALA A 359 -77.28 -2.31 -7.86
C ALA A 359 -76.53 -2.04 -6.53
N PRO A 360 -75.24 -1.66 -6.57
CA PRO A 360 -74.51 -1.33 -5.37
C PRO A 360 -75.09 -0.07 -4.72
N THR A 361 -75.18 -0.08 -3.39
CA THR A 361 -75.31 1.12 -2.56
C THR A 361 -74.32 2.19 -3.08
N PRO A 362 -74.70 3.48 -3.17
CA PRO A 362 -73.76 4.51 -3.62
C PRO A 362 -72.51 4.48 -2.75
N THR A 363 -71.38 4.08 -3.35
CA THR A 363 -70.07 4.13 -2.71
C THR A 363 -69.86 5.56 -2.23
N PRO A 364 -69.45 5.80 -0.97
CA PRO A 364 -69.07 7.14 -0.56
C PRO A 364 -67.98 7.63 -1.51
N THR A 365 -68.21 8.78 -2.15
CA THR A 365 -67.20 9.43 -3.00
C THR A 365 -65.91 9.52 -2.17
N PRO A 366 -64.76 9.02 -2.65
CA PRO A 366 -63.51 9.12 -1.91
C PRO A 366 -63.29 10.58 -1.52
N GLU A 367 -63.26 10.85 -0.22
CA GLU A 367 -63.11 12.20 0.29
C GLU A 367 -61.77 12.73 -0.19
N ALA A 368 -61.79 13.82 -0.95
CA ALA A 368 -60.58 14.35 -1.55
C ALA A 368 -59.58 14.68 -0.43
N PRO A 369 -58.30 14.28 -0.54
CA PRO A 369 -57.32 14.57 0.50
C PRO A 369 -57.34 16.05 0.87
N TYR A 370 -57.28 16.34 2.15
CA TYR A 370 -57.28 17.69 2.70
C TYR A 370 -56.16 17.85 3.73
N ALA A 371 -55.55 19.02 3.78
CA ALA A 371 -54.57 19.32 4.81
C ALA A 371 -55.24 19.32 6.20
N LEU A 372 -54.63 18.62 7.15
CA LEU A 372 -55.10 18.50 8.53
C LEU A 372 -54.91 19.80 9.31
N ASN A 373 -53.86 20.55 8.98
CA ASN A 373 -53.65 21.94 9.37
C ASN A 373 -53.18 22.72 8.13
N PRO A 374 -54.11 23.24 7.29
CA PRO A 374 -53.76 23.88 6.03
C PRO A 374 -52.89 25.11 6.26
N TYR A 375 -51.80 25.20 5.51
CA TYR A 375 -50.80 26.25 5.58
C TYR A 375 -51.38 27.66 5.28
N ARG A 376 -50.71 28.71 5.77
CA ARG A 376 -51.18 30.11 5.72
C ARG A 376 -50.11 31.14 5.35
N GLY A 377 -48.84 30.74 5.23
CA GLY A 377 -47.77 31.63 4.79
C GLY A 377 -47.68 31.73 3.27
N SER A 378 -46.59 32.33 2.78
CA SER A 378 -46.37 32.62 1.35
C SER A 378 -45.25 31.79 0.70
N GLY A 379 -44.81 30.73 1.36
CA GLY A 379 -43.73 29.85 0.92
C GLY A 379 -44.08 28.97 -0.28
N THR A 380 -43.04 28.49 -0.98
CA THR A 380 -43.18 27.67 -2.20
C THR A 380 -43.37 26.19 -1.84
N MET A 381 -44.38 25.53 -2.42
CA MET A 381 -44.70 24.13 -2.11
C MET A 381 -43.86 23.15 -2.94
N TYR A 382 -43.32 22.14 -2.26
CA TYR A 382 -42.60 21.00 -2.82
C TYR A 382 -43.21 19.68 -2.35
N THR A 383 -43.14 18.64 -3.20
CA THR A 383 -43.63 17.29 -2.90
C THR A 383 -42.62 16.40 -2.17
N SER A 384 -41.42 16.92 -1.87
CA SER A 384 -40.40 16.23 -1.08
C SER A 384 -39.53 17.22 -0.30
N ASN A 385 -39.07 16.81 0.89
CA ASN A 385 -38.21 17.63 1.74
C ASN A 385 -36.87 17.95 1.04
N SER A 386 -36.26 16.96 0.38
CA SER A 386 -35.00 17.15 -0.37
C SER A 386 -35.10 18.17 -1.49
N SER A 387 -36.25 18.31 -2.17
CA SER A 387 -36.45 19.36 -3.17
C SER A 387 -36.63 20.75 -2.55
N ALA A 388 -37.24 20.86 -1.37
CA ALA A 388 -37.33 22.12 -0.63
C ALA A 388 -35.96 22.56 -0.07
N ILE A 389 -35.19 21.63 0.51
CA ILE A 389 -33.81 21.87 1.00
C ILE A 389 -32.92 22.35 -0.15
N ALA A 390 -32.87 21.61 -1.26
CA ALA A 390 -32.00 21.97 -2.40
C ALA A 390 -32.37 23.34 -3.00
N ALA A 391 -33.65 23.74 -2.97
CA ALA A 391 -34.08 25.07 -3.38
C ALA A 391 -33.64 26.17 -2.39
N GLY A 392 -33.73 25.93 -1.08
CA GLY A 392 -33.26 26.85 -0.04
C GLY A 392 -31.74 27.03 -0.05
N GLU A 393 -30.98 25.94 -0.17
CA GLU A 393 -29.51 25.97 -0.28
C GLU A 393 -29.05 26.71 -1.54
N ASN A 394 -29.69 26.44 -2.69
CA ASN A 394 -29.44 27.16 -3.93
C ASN A 394 -29.77 28.65 -3.82
N TRP A 395 -30.82 29.03 -3.09
CA TRP A 395 -31.14 30.44 -2.83
C TRP A 395 -30.06 31.14 -2.02
N ILE A 396 -29.54 30.51 -0.95
CA ILE A 396 -28.40 31.06 -0.18
C ILE A 396 -27.17 31.23 -1.09
N LEU A 397 -26.82 30.20 -1.86
CA LEU A 397 -25.65 30.22 -2.76
C LEU A 397 -25.75 31.29 -3.87
N THR A 398 -26.96 31.57 -4.36
CA THR A 398 -27.21 32.55 -5.44
C THR A 398 -27.55 33.95 -4.96
N SER A 399 -27.71 34.17 -3.65
CA SER A 399 -28.08 35.46 -3.04
C SER A 399 -26.98 36.02 -2.12
N PRO A 400 -25.75 36.31 -2.62
CA PRO A 400 -24.56 36.58 -1.79
C PRO A 400 -24.59 37.86 -0.93
N ASN A 401 -25.64 38.69 -1.05
CA ASN A 401 -25.88 39.87 -0.20
C ASN A 401 -27.10 39.69 0.73
N SER A 402 -27.72 38.50 0.77
CA SER A 402 -28.81 38.20 1.70
C SER A 402 -28.23 37.86 3.07
N SER A 403 -28.66 38.58 4.10
CA SER A 403 -28.48 38.17 5.50
C SER A 403 -29.61 37.25 5.99
N GLY A 404 -30.47 36.80 5.09
CA GLY A 404 -31.66 36.01 5.37
C GLY A 404 -31.40 34.51 5.44
N GLY A 405 -32.43 33.78 5.85
CA GLY A 405 -32.43 32.31 5.94
C GLY A 405 -33.61 31.69 5.18
N TYR A 406 -33.77 30.38 5.34
CA TYR A 406 -34.95 29.67 4.88
C TYR A 406 -35.49 28.72 5.95
N ASN A 407 -36.81 28.55 5.97
CA ASN A 407 -37.52 27.55 6.76
C ASN A 407 -38.25 26.60 5.82
N ILE A 408 -38.44 25.35 6.25
CA ILE A 408 -39.31 24.39 5.58
C ILE A 408 -40.44 24.05 6.56
N ILE A 409 -41.68 24.15 6.07
CA ILE A 409 -42.90 23.97 6.87
C ILE A 409 -43.68 22.78 6.32
N ASP A 410 -43.88 21.77 7.17
CA ASP A 410 -44.54 20.51 6.82
C ASP A 410 -46.06 20.64 6.95
N GLU A 411 -46.78 20.49 5.84
CA GLU A 411 -48.24 20.41 5.79
C GLU A 411 -48.67 18.95 5.60
N TYR A 412 -49.31 18.37 6.61
CA TYR A 412 -49.75 16.97 6.62
C TYR A 412 -51.20 16.85 6.11
N TRP A 413 -51.46 15.86 5.26
CA TRP A 413 -52.75 15.63 4.60
C TRP A 413 -53.45 14.37 5.11
N SER A 414 -54.78 14.32 4.94
CA SER A 414 -55.64 13.22 5.43
C SER A 414 -55.41 11.86 4.75
N ASP A 415 -54.65 11.83 3.65
CA ASP A 415 -54.14 10.61 3.00
C ASP A 415 -52.79 10.13 3.56
N GLY A 416 -52.22 10.85 4.53
CA GLY A 416 -50.89 10.59 5.10
C GLY A 416 -49.73 11.17 4.29
N SER A 417 -50.00 11.92 3.21
CA SER A 417 -48.96 12.64 2.47
C SER A 417 -48.51 13.91 3.21
N VAL A 418 -47.31 14.39 2.88
CA VAL A 418 -46.71 15.61 3.43
C VAL A 418 -46.28 16.51 2.28
N ARG A 419 -46.57 17.81 2.40
CA ARG A 419 -46.13 18.85 1.48
C ARG A 419 -45.21 19.82 2.21
N TYR A 420 -44.15 20.25 1.55
CA TYR A 420 -43.05 20.98 2.16
C TYR A 420 -43.03 22.41 1.63
N TYR A 421 -43.28 23.39 2.50
CA TYR A 421 -43.37 24.80 2.11
C TYR A 421 -42.10 25.56 2.49
N LEU A 422 -41.36 26.01 1.48
CA LEU A 422 -40.13 26.79 1.63
C LEU A 422 -40.46 28.27 1.84
N GLU A 423 -40.26 28.78 3.05
CA GLU A 423 -40.27 30.22 3.36
C GLU A 423 -38.84 30.77 3.35
N LEU A 424 -38.67 31.98 2.81
CA LEU A 424 -37.43 32.75 2.83
C LEU A 424 -37.66 33.99 3.70
N TYR A 425 -36.71 34.35 4.58
CA TYR A 425 -36.87 35.40 5.58
C TYR A 425 -35.61 36.24 5.78
#